data_AF-A0A226I5T5-F1
#
_entry.id   AF-A0A226I5T5-F1
#
_cell.length_a   1.000
_cell.length_b   1.000
_cell.length_c   1.000
_cell.angle_alpha   90.00
_cell.angle_beta   90.00
_cell.angle_gamma   90.00
#
_symmetry.space_group_name_H-M   'P 1'
#
loop_
_entity.id
_entity.type
_entity.pdbx_description
1 polymer ?
#
loop_
_entity_poly.entity_id
_entity_poly.type
_entity_poly.pdbx_seq_one_letter_code
_entity_poly.pdbx_strand_id
1 'polypeptide(L)'
;MDFNDIQNAWNSEKTDNVVVPNNLEKIQSASMPLDRIRKSLRIEFFIQFLSLVIIGLLPLHSKFPSNLVVPYYFIFGILVAICIYYLTQLFLFYRRLDKAALKTKDSLYETYLDIRLNMQLYKTFTFSLSPFFLIYFFGFILYEMPDFLQILNEGFANKKLGLIVFVFVITILLIGVLTEWWVHYSYGKYAKEIRKVIDELKEE
;
A
#
# COMPACT_ATOMS: atom_id res chain seq x y z
N MET A 1 -46.53 37.20 8.14
CA MET A 1 -45.50 36.59 9.00
C MET A 1 -44.26 37.44 8.86
N ASP A 2 -43.90 38.15 9.92
CA ASP A 2 -42.75 39.03 9.96
C ASP A 2 -41.49 38.21 10.29
N PHE A 3 -40.31 38.62 9.81
CA PHE A 3 -39.06 37.90 10.04
C PHE A 3 -38.76 37.78 11.54
N ASN A 4 -39.16 38.79 12.31
CA ASN A 4 -39.08 38.81 13.76
C ASN A 4 -39.93 37.72 14.43
N ASP A 5 -41.08 37.34 13.85
CA ASP A 5 -41.92 36.28 14.41
C ASP A 5 -41.23 34.91 14.30
N ILE A 6 -40.56 34.67 13.17
CA ILE A 6 -39.82 33.44 12.90
C ILE A 6 -38.59 33.35 13.81
N GLN A 7 -37.87 34.47 13.98
CA GLN A 7 -36.69 34.52 14.84
C GLN A 7 -37.03 34.35 16.32
N ASN A 8 -38.15 34.92 16.77
CA ASN A 8 -38.65 34.73 18.14
C ASN A 8 -39.11 33.29 18.36
N ALA A 9 -39.79 32.66 17.39
CA ALA A 9 -40.18 31.26 17.47
C ALA A 9 -38.96 30.33 17.58
N TRP A 10 -37.93 30.56 16.76
CA TRP A 10 -36.67 29.80 16.78
C TRP A 10 -35.90 29.95 18.09
N ASN A 11 -35.83 31.17 18.64
CA ASN A 11 -35.16 31.41 19.93
C ASN A 11 -35.99 30.93 21.14
N SER A 12 -37.31 30.74 20.97
CA SER A 12 -38.20 30.21 22.02
C SER A 12 -38.14 28.69 22.15
N GLU A 13 -37.65 27.99 21.12
CA GLU A 13 -37.28 26.59 21.20
C GLU A 13 -35.99 26.47 22.02
N LYS A 14 -36.12 25.96 23.26
CA LYS A 14 -34.98 25.58 24.09
C LYS A 14 -34.21 24.44 23.41
N THR A 15 -33.24 24.81 22.60
CA THR A 15 -32.28 23.92 21.92
C THR A 15 -31.28 23.26 22.88
N ASP A 16 -31.37 23.54 24.18
CA ASP A 16 -30.49 22.98 25.23
C ASP A 16 -30.62 21.47 25.42
N ASN A 17 -31.68 20.83 24.89
CA ASN A 17 -31.93 19.38 25.00
C ASN A 17 -31.92 18.65 23.66
N VAL A 18 -31.22 19.16 22.65
CA VAL A 18 -30.91 18.34 21.47
C VAL A 18 -29.77 17.40 21.87
N VAL A 19 -30.13 16.24 22.43
CA VAL A 19 -29.20 15.13 22.64
C VAL A 19 -28.79 14.63 21.26
N VAL A 20 -27.68 15.15 20.75
CA VAL A 20 -27.05 14.59 19.56
C VAL A 20 -26.75 13.13 19.93
N PRO A 21 -27.28 12.14 19.20
CA PRO A 21 -27.00 10.75 19.54
C PRO A 21 -25.48 10.56 19.54
N ASN A 22 -24.92 10.02 20.63
CA ASN A 22 -23.48 9.78 20.80
C ASN A 22 -22.87 9.03 19.61
N ASN A 23 -23.67 8.29 18.86
CA ASN A 23 -23.28 7.63 17.63
C ASN A 23 -22.72 8.59 16.56
N LEU A 24 -23.17 9.85 16.48
CA LEU A 24 -22.75 10.80 15.44
C LEU A 24 -21.34 11.32 15.69
N GLU A 25 -21.01 11.67 16.93
CA GLU A 25 -19.64 12.05 17.32
C GLU A 25 -18.68 10.87 17.19
N LYS A 26 -19.10 9.66 17.58
CA LYS A 26 -18.31 8.43 17.41
C LYS A 26 -18.06 8.11 15.93
N ILE A 27 -19.06 8.25 15.06
CA ILE A 27 -18.91 8.10 13.60
C ILE A 27 -17.98 9.19 13.03
N GLN A 28 -18.07 10.42 13.54
CA GLN A 28 -17.16 11.50 13.14
C GLN A 28 -15.72 11.23 13.59
N SER A 29 -15.50 10.58 14.73
CA SER A 29 -14.17 10.15 15.16
C SER A 29 -13.52 9.13 14.22
N ALA A 30 -14.32 8.27 13.57
CA ALA A 30 -13.84 7.31 12.56
C ALA A 30 -13.47 7.98 11.22
N SER A 31 -13.96 9.20 10.94
CA SER A 31 -13.61 9.91 9.71
C SER A 31 -12.12 10.32 9.66
N MET A 32 -11.51 10.62 10.82
CA MET A 32 -10.12 11.04 10.89
C MET A 32 -9.10 9.92 10.56
N PRO A 33 -9.25 8.66 11.04
CA PRO A 33 -8.48 7.51 10.55
C PRO A 33 -8.70 7.20 9.07
N LEU A 34 -9.94 7.31 8.58
CA LEU A 34 -10.31 7.09 7.18
C LEU A 34 -9.61 8.07 6.24
N ASP A 35 -9.58 9.35 6.60
CA ASP A 35 -8.90 10.38 5.81
C ASP A 35 -7.38 10.17 5.78
N ARG A 36 -6.78 9.67 6.87
CA ARG A 36 -5.36 9.31 6.90
C ARG A 36 -5.05 8.15 5.97
N ILE A 37 -5.86 7.09 5.99
CA ILE A 37 -5.74 5.96 5.04
C ILE A 37 -5.85 6.48 3.61
N ARG A 38 -6.83 7.32 3.32
CA ARG A 38 -7.05 7.89 1.98
C ARG A 38 -5.84 8.69 1.49
N LYS A 39 -5.23 9.49 2.37
CA LYS A 39 -4.00 10.24 2.06
C LYS A 39 -2.82 9.30 1.79
N SER A 40 -2.64 8.26 2.61
CA SER A 40 -1.59 7.25 2.40
C SER A 40 -1.74 6.55 1.06
N LEU A 41 -2.95 6.08 0.73
CA LEU A 41 -3.24 5.40 -0.54
C LEU A 41 -2.94 6.28 -1.76
N ARG A 42 -3.27 7.58 -1.69
CA ARG A 42 -2.94 8.51 -2.76
C ARG A 42 -1.42 8.64 -2.93
N ILE A 43 -0.70 8.81 -1.83
CA ILE A 43 0.76 8.93 -1.85
C ILE A 43 1.38 7.63 -2.41
N GLU A 44 0.92 6.47 -1.95
CA GLU A 44 1.38 5.16 -2.43
C GLU A 44 1.13 4.98 -3.94
N PHE A 45 -0.04 5.37 -4.43
CA PHE A 45 -0.34 5.35 -5.86
C PHE A 45 0.66 6.19 -6.66
N PHE A 46 0.93 7.43 -6.22
CA PHE A 46 1.89 8.32 -6.88
C PHE A 46 3.33 7.81 -6.80
N ILE A 47 3.76 7.32 -5.64
CA ILE A 47 5.10 6.75 -5.46
C ILE A 47 5.29 5.52 -6.35
N GLN A 48 4.29 4.64 -6.41
CA GLN A 48 4.35 3.42 -7.22
C GLN A 48 4.42 3.77 -8.72
N PHE A 49 3.59 4.71 -9.16
CA PHE A 49 3.62 5.19 -10.54
C PHE A 49 4.96 5.84 -10.90
N LEU A 50 5.47 6.72 -10.05
CA LEU A 50 6.76 7.37 -10.25
C LEU A 50 7.92 6.36 -10.29
N SER A 51 7.89 5.37 -9.38
CA SER A 51 8.88 4.30 -9.34
C SER A 51 8.88 3.48 -10.64
N LEU A 52 7.69 3.18 -11.18
CA LEU A 52 7.56 2.47 -12.46
C LEU A 52 8.22 3.26 -13.61
N VAL A 53 7.99 4.57 -13.65
CA VAL A 53 8.59 5.47 -14.66
C VAL A 53 10.11 5.49 -14.52
N ILE A 54 10.63 5.67 -13.30
CA ILE A 54 12.09 5.70 -13.05
C ILE A 54 12.74 4.38 -13.49
N ILE A 55 12.15 3.24 -13.13
CA ILE A 55 12.66 1.91 -13.53
C ILE A 55 12.59 1.76 -15.06
N GLY A 56 11.52 2.21 -15.71
CA GLY A 56 11.39 2.16 -17.17
C GLY A 56 12.45 2.97 -17.92
N LEU A 57 12.99 4.02 -17.28
CA LEU A 57 14.02 4.90 -17.86
C LEU A 57 15.45 4.42 -17.60
N LEU A 58 15.67 3.41 -16.75
CA LEU A 58 17.01 2.90 -16.44
C LEU A 58 17.87 2.54 -17.68
N PRO A 59 17.32 1.91 -18.75
CA PRO A 59 18.11 1.57 -19.94
C PRO A 59 18.55 2.76 -20.79
N LEU A 60 17.99 3.96 -20.57
CA LEU A 60 18.34 5.16 -21.33
C LEU A 60 19.67 5.77 -20.89
N HIS A 61 20.25 5.30 -19.78
CA HIS A 61 21.59 5.70 -19.39
C HIS A 61 22.62 5.19 -20.39
N SER A 62 23.53 6.05 -20.84
CA SER A 62 24.54 5.77 -21.89
C SER A 62 25.47 4.59 -21.62
N LYS A 63 25.47 4.07 -20.39
CA LYS A 63 26.27 2.93 -19.94
C LYS A 63 25.52 1.59 -20.07
N PHE A 64 24.23 1.60 -20.36
CA PHE A 64 23.42 0.38 -20.39
C PHE A 64 23.81 -0.50 -21.58
N PRO A 65 24.08 -1.80 -21.37
CA PRO A 65 24.58 -2.67 -22.43
C PRO A 65 23.48 -2.97 -23.46
N SER A 66 23.75 -2.69 -24.74
CA SER A 66 22.76 -2.76 -25.82
C SER A 66 22.13 -4.15 -26.02
N ASN A 67 22.84 -5.22 -25.66
CA ASN A 67 22.36 -6.60 -25.75
C ASN A 67 21.34 -6.95 -24.65
N LEU A 68 21.27 -6.19 -23.54
CA LEU A 68 20.32 -6.43 -22.46
C LEU A 68 19.06 -5.57 -22.55
N VAL A 69 18.98 -4.64 -23.50
CA VAL A 69 17.84 -3.71 -23.63
C VAL A 69 16.54 -4.47 -23.92
N VAL A 70 16.56 -5.40 -24.86
CA VAL A 70 15.38 -6.22 -25.22
C VAL A 70 14.90 -7.09 -24.06
N PRO A 71 15.74 -7.94 -23.43
CA PRO A 71 15.29 -8.75 -22.30
C PRO A 71 14.88 -7.88 -21.09
N TYR A 72 15.51 -6.72 -20.88
CA TYR A 72 15.09 -5.78 -19.84
C TYR A 72 13.64 -5.32 -20.04
N TYR A 73 13.29 -4.83 -21.24
CA TYR A 73 11.94 -4.35 -21.51
C TYR A 73 10.91 -5.47 -21.53
N PHE A 74 11.30 -6.70 -21.89
CA PHE A 74 10.42 -7.87 -21.77
C PHE A 74 10.03 -8.14 -20.30
N ILE A 75 11.02 -8.20 -19.41
CA ILE A 75 10.79 -8.38 -17.97
C ILE A 75 10.02 -7.19 -17.39
N PHE A 76 10.38 -5.98 -17.81
CA PHE A 76 9.71 -4.75 -17.38
C PHE A 76 8.23 -4.76 -17.78
N GLY A 77 7.88 -5.24 -18.98
CA GLY A 77 6.49 -5.37 -19.42
C GLY A 77 5.65 -6.29 -18.52
N ILE A 78 6.22 -7.41 -18.07
CA ILE A 78 5.57 -8.32 -17.10
C ILE A 78 5.37 -7.59 -15.76
N LEU A 79 6.39 -6.88 -15.29
CA LEU A 79 6.31 -6.09 -14.06
C LEU A 79 5.22 -5.00 -14.16
N VAL A 80 5.13 -4.30 -15.29
CA VAL A 80 4.09 -3.30 -15.56
C VAL A 80 2.70 -3.93 -15.50
N ALA A 81 2.50 -5.11 -16.09
CA ALA A 81 1.20 -5.80 -16.05
C ALA A 81 0.76 -6.12 -14.60
N ILE A 82 1.67 -6.61 -13.77
CA ILE A 82 1.42 -6.88 -12.35
C ILE A 82 1.10 -5.57 -11.60
N CYS A 83 1.86 -4.51 -11.86
CA CYS A 83 1.63 -3.18 -11.28
C CYS A 83 0.27 -2.61 -11.68
N ILE A 84 -0.16 -2.73 -12.94
CA ILE A 84 -1.48 -2.26 -13.40
C ILE A 84 -2.60 -2.97 -12.65
N TYR A 85 -2.49 -4.30 -12.48
CA TYR A 85 -3.46 -5.07 -11.70
C TYR A 85 -3.56 -4.53 -10.26
N TYR A 86 -2.41 -4.36 -9.60
CA TYR A 86 -2.37 -3.85 -8.22
C TYR A 86 -2.93 -2.43 -8.11
N LEU A 87 -2.51 -1.51 -8.99
CA LEU A 87 -2.98 -0.12 -9.01
C LEU A 87 -4.49 -0.04 -9.25
N THR A 88 -5.03 -0.93 -10.08
CA THR A 88 -6.49 -1.04 -10.29
C THR A 88 -7.21 -1.45 -9.01
N GLN A 89 -6.71 -2.46 -8.29
CA GLN A 89 -7.28 -2.87 -7.01
C GLN A 89 -7.16 -1.78 -5.94
N LEU A 90 -6.03 -1.07 -5.89
CA LEU A 90 -5.80 0.07 -5.00
C LEU A 90 -6.80 1.21 -5.28
N PHE A 91 -7.05 1.50 -6.56
CA PHE A 91 -8.01 2.51 -6.98
C PHE A 91 -9.46 2.11 -6.64
N LEU A 92 -9.82 0.83 -6.84
CA LEU A 92 -11.13 0.31 -6.44
C LEU A 92 -11.34 0.42 -4.93
N PHE A 93 -10.33 0.08 -4.13
CA PHE A 93 -10.35 0.25 -2.68
C PHE A 93 -10.51 1.73 -2.28
N TYR A 94 -9.74 2.63 -2.88
CA TYR A 94 -9.88 4.08 -2.67
C TYR A 94 -11.31 4.56 -2.93
N ARG A 95 -11.94 4.10 -4.02
CA ARG A 95 -13.32 4.46 -4.37
C ARG A 95 -14.35 3.88 -3.39
N ARG A 96 -14.09 2.69 -2.81
CA ARG A 96 -14.96 2.09 -1.78
C ARG A 96 -14.88 2.85 -0.46
N LEU A 97 -13.69 3.29 -0.04
CA LEU A 97 -13.50 4.12 1.15
C LEU A 97 -14.24 5.46 1.08
N ASP A 98 -14.43 6.00 -0.12
CA ASP A 98 -15.20 7.24 -0.33
C ASP A 98 -16.70 7.04 -0.05
N LYS A 99 -17.25 5.90 -0.50
CA LYS A 99 -18.64 5.53 -0.22
C LYS A 99 -18.86 5.14 1.24
N ALA A 100 -17.87 4.51 1.86
CA ALA A 100 -17.99 3.99 3.21
C ALA A 100 -17.98 5.06 4.32
N ALA A 101 -17.55 6.29 4.00
CA ALA A 101 -17.67 7.44 4.90
C ALA A 101 -19.14 7.78 5.26
N LEU A 102 -20.11 7.18 4.57
CA LEU A 102 -21.55 7.37 4.81
C LEU A 102 -22.09 6.46 5.93
N LYS A 103 -21.84 6.88 7.18
CA LYS A 103 -22.72 6.83 8.37
C LYS A 103 -23.43 5.53 8.83
N THR A 104 -22.98 4.31 8.51
CA THR A 104 -23.57 3.08 9.12
C THR A 104 -22.54 2.10 9.68
N LYS A 105 -22.95 1.30 10.68
CA LYS A 105 -22.14 0.26 11.33
C LYS A 105 -21.65 -0.81 10.34
N ASP A 106 -22.53 -1.22 9.42
CA ASP A 106 -22.19 -2.19 8.38
C ASP A 106 -21.12 -1.65 7.43
N SER A 107 -21.19 -0.36 7.10
CA SER A 107 -20.17 0.33 6.29
C SER A 107 -18.79 0.35 6.98
N LEU A 108 -18.74 0.50 8.31
CA LEU A 108 -17.49 0.40 9.07
C LEU A 108 -16.91 -1.03 9.05
N TYR A 109 -17.76 -2.05 9.16
CA TYR A 109 -17.35 -3.46 9.06
C TYR A 109 -16.79 -3.79 7.68
N GLU A 110 -17.47 -3.36 6.60
CA GLU A 110 -17.00 -3.53 5.22
C GLU A 110 -15.65 -2.84 5.02
N THR A 111 -15.50 -1.62 5.55
CA THR A 111 -14.23 -0.87 5.52
C THR A 111 -13.11 -1.63 6.21
N TYR A 112 -13.36 -2.20 7.38
CA TYR A 112 -12.37 -2.99 8.11
C TYR A 112 -11.91 -4.22 7.31
N LEU A 113 -12.86 -4.93 6.69
CA LEU A 113 -12.55 -6.08 5.84
C LEU A 113 -11.75 -5.65 4.60
N ASP A 114 -12.14 -4.55 3.96
CA ASP A 114 -11.45 -3.99 2.81
C ASP A 114 -10.01 -3.55 3.14
N ILE A 115 -9.77 -2.97 4.33
CA ILE A 115 -8.41 -2.64 4.79
C ILE A 115 -7.58 -3.92 4.95
N ARG A 116 -8.14 -4.98 5.57
CA ARG A 116 -7.43 -6.25 5.73
C ARG A 116 -7.14 -6.92 4.39
N LEU A 117 -8.07 -6.83 3.44
CA LEU A 117 -7.87 -7.33 2.09
C LEU A 117 -6.77 -6.56 1.38
N ASN A 118 -6.75 -5.23 1.50
CA ASN A 118 -5.71 -4.38 0.94
C ASN A 118 -4.32 -4.70 1.55
N MET A 119 -4.24 -4.94 2.86
CA MET A 119 -3.01 -5.39 3.52
C MET A 119 -2.48 -6.70 2.93
N GLN A 120 -3.36 -7.67 2.65
CA GLN A 120 -2.96 -8.93 2.03
C GLN A 120 -2.54 -8.74 0.57
N LEU A 121 -3.28 -7.95 -0.21
CA LEU A 121 -2.93 -7.59 -1.58
C LEU A 121 -1.55 -6.91 -1.66
N TYR A 122 -1.25 -6.01 -0.73
CA TYR A 122 0.06 -5.35 -0.64
C TYR A 122 1.18 -6.37 -0.43
N LYS A 123 1.02 -7.30 0.53
CA LYS A 123 2.01 -8.36 0.78
C LYS A 123 2.23 -9.22 -0.45
N THR A 124 1.14 -9.73 -1.04
CA THR A 124 1.20 -10.56 -2.24
C THR A 124 1.87 -9.81 -3.39
N PHE A 125 1.54 -8.53 -3.58
CA PHE A 125 2.18 -7.69 -4.57
C PHE A 125 3.69 -7.55 -4.36
N THR A 126 4.14 -7.27 -3.14
CA THR A 126 5.57 -7.19 -2.81
C THR A 126 6.29 -8.52 -3.05
N PHE A 127 5.69 -9.64 -2.63
CA PHE A 127 6.24 -10.97 -2.90
C PHE A 127 6.28 -11.29 -4.39
N SER A 128 5.26 -10.93 -5.15
CA SER A 128 5.22 -11.11 -6.61
C SER A 128 6.29 -10.27 -7.32
N LEU A 129 6.61 -9.07 -6.83
CA LEU A 129 7.66 -8.24 -7.41
C LEU A 129 9.08 -8.67 -7.02
N SER A 130 9.24 -9.34 -5.87
CA SER A 130 10.55 -9.74 -5.34
C SER A 130 11.47 -10.48 -6.33
N PRO A 131 11.04 -11.52 -7.09
CA PRO A 131 11.92 -12.20 -8.04
C PRO A 131 12.42 -11.27 -9.16
N PHE A 132 11.61 -10.33 -9.61
CA PHE A 132 11.99 -9.39 -10.66
C PHE A 132 13.06 -8.41 -10.19
N PHE A 133 12.93 -7.90 -8.96
CA PHE A 133 13.96 -7.07 -8.35
C PHE A 133 15.28 -7.82 -8.16
N LEU A 134 15.24 -9.11 -7.79
CA LEU A 134 16.45 -9.94 -7.69
C LEU A 134 17.12 -10.12 -9.06
N ILE A 135 16.35 -10.34 -10.12
CA ILE A 135 16.89 -10.46 -11.47
C ILE A 135 17.57 -9.15 -11.89
N TYR A 136 16.94 -8.00 -11.64
CA TYR A 136 17.56 -6.70 -11.93
C TYR A 136 18.82 -6.45 -11.10
N PHE A 137 18.79 -6.77 -9.81
CA PHE A 137 19.94 -6.64 -8.92
C PHE A 137 21.09 -7.54 -9.36
N PHE A 138 20.80 -8.78 -9.74
CA PHE A 138 21.78 -9.73 -10.26
C PHE A 138 22.36 -9.26 -11.60
N GLY A 139 21.52 -8.78 -12.52
CA GLY A 139 21.96 -8.17 -13.77
C GLY A 139 22.88 -6.97 -13.55
N PHE A 140 22.59 -6.14 -12.54
CA PHE A 140 23.44 -5.03 -12.14
C PHE A 140 24.80 -5.48 -11.58
N ILE A 141 24.83 -6.50 -10.72
CA ILE A 141 26.08 -7.07 -10.20
C ILE A 141 26.95 -7.63 -11.34
N LEU A 142 26.35 -8.38 -12.27
CA LEU A 142 27.08 -8.92 -13.42
C LEU A 142 27.66 -7.83 -14.32
N TYR A 143 26.99 -6.68 -14.40
CA TYR A 143 27.44 -5.52 -15.16
C TYR A 143 28.61 -4.80 -14.47
N GLU A 144 28.51 -4.54 -13.16
CA GLU A 144 29.52 -3.78 -12.42
C GLU A 144 30.75 -4.64 -12.04
N MET A 145 30.55 -5.95 -11.86
CA MET A 145 31.59 -6.90 -11.46
C MET A 145 31.68 -8.06 -12.46
N PRO A 146 32.38 -7.90 -13.59
CA PRO A 146 32.51 -8.96 -14.59
C PRO A 146 33.22 -10.21 -14.07
N ASP A 147 34.10 -10.07 -13.07
CA ASP A 147 34.75 -11.20 -12.37
C ASP A 147 33.75 -12.10 -11.64
N PHE A 148 32.55 -11.60 -11.34
CA PHE A 148 31.48 -12.39 -10.74
C PHE A 148 31.05 -13.56 -11.65
N LEU A 149 31.14 -13.41 -12.98
CA LEU A 149 30.90 -14.52 -13.91
C LEU A 149 31.93 -15.64 -13.76
N GLN A 150 33.18 -15.31 -13.46
CA GLN A 150 34.21 -16.33 -13.21
C GLN A 150 33.91 -17.09 -11.92
N ILE A 151 33.47 -16.38 -10.87
CA ILE A 151 33.05 -16.99 -9.60
C ILE A 151 31.88 -17.97 -9.82
N LEU A 152 30.92 -17.66 -10.70
CA LEU A 152 29.81 -18.55 -11.08
C LEU A 152 30.28 -19.79 -11.85
N ASN A 153 31.20 -19.62 -12.81
CA ASN A 153 31.70 -20.71 -13.66
C ASN A 153 32.56 -21.72 -12.90
N GLU A 154 33.26 -21.29 -11.85
CA GLU A 154 34.06 -22.17 -10.99
C GLU A 154 33.22 -23.05 -10.03
N GLY A 155 31.90 -22.86 -10.00
CA GLY A 155 30.95 -23.78 -9.36
C GLY A 155 30.99 -23.82 -7.82
N PHE A 156 30.15 -24.68 -7.22
CA PHE A 156 29.94 -24.77 -5.77
C PHE A 156 31.18 -25.20 -4.95
N ALA A 157 32.28 -25.58 -5.60
CA ALA A 157 33.57 -25.80 -4.94
C ALA A 157 34.13 -24.52 -4.31
N ASN A 158 33.71 -23.35 -4.82
CA ASN A 158 34.06 -22.07 -4.25
C ASN A 158 33.16 -21.68 -3.07
N LYS A 159 33.78 -21.58 -1.89
CA LYS A 159 33.15 -21.00 -0.67
C LYS A 159 32.48 -19.64 -0.93
N LYS A 160 32.95 -18.89 -1.94
CA LYS A 160 32.38 -17.59 -2.37
C LYS A 160 30.97 -17.72 -2.96
N LEU A 161 30.66 -18.75 -3.76
CA LEU A 161 29.31 -18.95 -4.31
C LEU A 161 28.30 -19.30 -3.22
N GLY A 162 28.68 -20.16 -2.28
CA GLY A 162 27.83 -20.49 -1.13
C GLY A 162 27.46 -19.24 -0.33
N LEU A 163 28.43 -18.33 -0.11
CA LEU A 163 28.20 -17.06 0.57
C LEU A 163 27.25 -16.14 -0.22
N ILE A 164 27.40 -16.04 -1.54
CA ILE A 164 26.51 -15.24 -2.40
C ILE A 164 25.07 -15.76 -2.31
N VAL A 165 24.86 -17.06 -2.54
CA VAL A 165 23.52 -17.67 -2.46
C VAL A 165 22.92 -17.46 -1.07
N PHE A 166 23.71 -17.62 -0.01
CA PHE A 166 23.28 -17.35 1.36
C PHE A 166 22.83 -15.90 1.55
N VAL A 167 23.59 -14.92 1.07
CA VAL A 167 23.20 -13.50 1.11
C VAL A 167 21.90 -13.25 0.36
N PHE A 168 21.71 -13.86 -0.82
CA PHE A 168 20.46 -13.76 -1.58
C PHE A 168 19.26 -14.32 -0.80
N VAL A 169 19.39 -15.51 -0.21
CA VAL A 169 18.33 -16.13 0.59
C VAL A 169 18.00 -15.26 1.81
N ILE A 170 19.01 -14.78 2.54
CA ILE A 170 18.81 -13.89 3.68
C ILE A 170 18.13 -12.58 3.24
N THR A 171 18.50 -12.03 2.08
CA THR A 171 17.87 -10.82 1.54
C THR A 171 16.38 -11.05 1.27
N ILE A 172 16.00 -12.18 0.67
CA ILE A 172 14.58 -12.52 0.44
C ILE A 172 13.81 -12.64 1.76
N LEU A 173 14.40 -13.31 2.76
CA LEU A 173 13.77 -13.45 4.07
C LEU A 173 13.60 -12.10 4.76
N LEU A 174 14.61 -11.23 4.70
CA LEU A 174 14.55 -9.87 5.25
C LEU A 174 13.48 -9.03 4.55
N ILE A 175 13.38 -9.10 3.22
CA ILE A 175 12.31 -8.42 2.48
C ILE A 175 10.94 -8.87 3.01
N GLY A 176 10.71 -10.18 3.16
CA GLY A 176 9.46 -10.70 3.69
C GLY A 176 9.13 -10.19 5.11
N VAL A 177 10.10 -10.21 6.02
CA VAL A 177 9.92 -9.71 7.39
C VAL A 177 9.66 -8.21 7.42
N LEU A 178 10.42 -7.44 6.64
CA LEU A 178 10.26 -5.98 6.54
C LEU A 178 8.90 -5.62 5.94
N THR A 179 8.42 -6.35 4.93
CA THR A 179 7.08 -6.15 4.36
C THR A 179 6.00 -6.44 5.38
N GLU A 180 6.09 -7.56 6.12
CA GLU A 180 5.13 -7.91 7.16
C GLU A 180 5.05 -6.82 8.24
N TRP A 181 6.22 -6.35 8.68
CA TRP A 181 6.33 -5.29 9.67
C TRP A 181 5.78 -3.96 9.16
N TRP A 182 6.15 -3.55 7.94
CA TRP A 182 5.69 -2.31 7.31
C TRP A 182 4.17 -2.29 7.15
N VAL A 183 3.58 -3.40 6.68
CA VAL A 183 2.14 -3.52 6.52
C VAL A 183 1.42 -3.44 7.87
N HIS A 184 1.97 -4.10 8.90
CA HIS A 184 1.38 -4.02 10.24
C HIS A 184 1.49 -2.62 10.85
N TYR A 185 2.61 -1.93 10.63
CA TYR A 185 2.83 -0.58 11.13
C TYR A 185 1.95 0.46 10.41
N SER A 186 1.97 0.44 9.07
CA SER A 186 1.25 1.41 8.24
C SER A 186 -0.25 1.18 8.27
N TYR A 187 -0.74 -0.06 8.12
CA TYR A 187 -2.18 -0.33 8.02
C TYR A 187 -2.81 -0.93 9.29
N GLY A 188 -2.02 -1.66 10.08
CA GLY A 188 -2.53 -2.33 11.28
C GLY A 188 -2.97 -1.37 12.38
N LYS A 189 -2.35 -0.19 12.49
CA LYS A 189 -2.79 0.87 13.41
C LYS A 189 -4.20 1.35 13.07
N TYR A 190 -4.46 1.66 11.80
CA TYR A 190 -5.78 2.13 11.36
C TYR A 190 -6.85 1.04 11.47
N ALA A 191 -6.51 -0.21 11.17
CA ALA A 191 -7.42 -1.34 11.35
C ALA A 191 -7.84 -1.52 12.83
N LYS A 192 -6.91 -1.30 13.78
CA LYS A 192 -7.23 -1.34 15.22
C LYS A 192 -8.11 -0.18 15.67
N GLU A 193 -7.85 1.03 15.17
CA GLU A 193 -8.66 2.22 15.47
C GLU A 193 -10.11 2.03 14.96
N ILE A 194 -10.30 1.55 13.73
CA ILE A 194 -11.64 1.26 13.18
C ILE A 194 -12.33 0.15 13.95
N ARG A 195 -11.61 -0.92 14.32
CA ARG A 195 -12.17 -2.00 15.15
C ARG A 195 -12.64 -1.49 16.51
N LYS A 196 -11.91 -0.58 17.13
CA LYS A 196 -12.31 0.01 18.42
C LYS A 196 -13.63 0.78 18.29
N VAL A 197 -13.79 1.59 17.24
CA VAL A 197 -15.05 2.31 16.98
C VAL A 197 -16.21 1.33 16.74
N ILE A 198 -15.96 0.24 16.01
CA ILE A 198 -16.95 -0.83 15.79
C ILE A 198 -17.40 -1.46 17.12
N ASP A 199 -16.46 -1.75 18.01
CA ASP A 199 -16.73 -2.38 19.31
C ASP A 199 -17.49 -1.41 20.23
N GLU A 200 -17.15 -0.12 20.24
CA GLU A 200 -17.87 0.94 20.97
C GLU A 200 -19.31 1.19 20.46
N LEU A 201 -19.62 0.80 19.21
CA LEU A 201 -20.97 0.80 18.61
C LEU A 201 -21.71 -0.54 18.78
N LYS A 202 -21.10 -1.54 19.42
CA LYS A 202 -21.73 -2.81 19.80
C LYS A 202 -22.19 -2.83 21.25
N GLU A 203 -21.58 -2.01 22.10
CA GLU A 203 -21.91 -1.90 23.54
C GLU A 203 -23.07 -0.92 23.83
N GLU A 204 -23.58 -0.21 22.81
CA GLU A 204 -24.86 0.51 22.81
C GLU A 204 -25.95 -0.30 22.09
#